data_AF-A0A2R8AJE0-F1
#
_entry.id   AF-A0A2R8AJE0-F1
#
_cell.length_a   1.000
_cell.length_b   1.000
_cell.length_c   1.000
_cell.angle_alpha   90.00
_cell.angle_beta   90.00
_cell.angle_gamma   90.00
#
_symmetry.space_group_name_H-M   'P 1'
#
loop_
_entity.id
_entity.type
_entity.pdbx_description
1 polymer ?
#
loop_
_entity_poly.entity_id
_entity_poly.type
_entity_poly.pdbx_seq_one_letter_code
_entity_poly.pdbx_strand_id
1 'polypeptide(L)'
;MSCPDDYCPALEETLLTSLGIADFGWVADRAAISEPSLETIRKLLETRLTQDQIGLLMADLGRGFASAVDMAQFQIGLWQELATHAEQISYTKPVPVKLGVLLRDYIRNLRLVLERAQRGEQRVPLDQFVRDIEQFPVLERLVTIHLEECLRWEVINPLRNAPEQAAEFLPQVLELLDVSIAAGVKRGPSEPALAYLAGYFAQSYWCASGTVPGRTYNAYEERDTGMGLEICRLLAGDLHAVLPEKYRPKTPADMAKPYRKAIEHLRELDRSRS
;
A
#
# COMPACT_ATOMS: atom_id res chain seq x y z
N MET A 1 24.31 12.20 12.22
CA MET A 1 23.55 13.47 12.07
C MET A 1 22.09 13.09 12.09
N SER A 2 21.34 13.47 13.12
CA SER A 2 19.90 13.19 13.19
C SER A 2 19.20 13.91 12.04
N CYS A 3 18.57 13.16 11.15
CA CYS A 3 17.70 13.73 10.12
C CYS A 3 16.58 14.47 10.84
N PRO A 4 16.39 15.80 10.66
CA PRO A 4 15.25 16.48 11.24
C PRO A 4 13.96 15.83 10.71
N ASP A 5 13.01 15.55 11.60
CA ASP A 5 11.74 14.84 11.34
C ASP A 5 10.96 15.37 10.10
N ASP A 6 11.24 16.60 9.67
CA ASP A 6 10.56 17.30 8.58
C ASP A 6 10.95 16.87 7.15
N TYR A 7 12.00 16.05 6.96
CA TYR A 7 12.49 15.68 5.61
C TYR A 7 12.08 14.29 5.12
N CYS A 8 11.46 13.45 5.96
CA CYS A 8 11.09 12.09 5.59
C CYS A 8 9.63 12.03 5.11
N PRO A 9 9.35 11.68 3.83
CA PRO A 9 7.97 11.52 3.38
C PRO A 9 7.29 10.38 4.15
N ALA A 10 6.05 10.60 4.58
CA ALA A 10 5.31 9.58 5.31
C ALA A 10 5.03 8.35 4.44
N LEU A 11 5.45 7.17 4.90
CA LEU A 11 5.14 5.90 4.24
C LEU A 11 3.75 5.42 4.65
N GLU A 12 2.76 5.72 3.81
CA GLU A 12 1.37 5.30 4.04
C GLU A 12 1.22 3.77 3.95
N GLU A 13 0.25 3.22 4.69
CA GLU A 13 -0.05 1.79 4.68
C GLU A 13 -0.29 1.25 3.26
N THR A 14 -0.93 2.05 2.41
CA THR A 14 -1.18 1.73 1.00
C THR A 14 0.12 1.46 0.24
N LEU A 15 1.13 2.31 0.44
CA LEU A 15 2.44 2.18 -0.20
C LEU A 15 3.22 0.99 0.38
N LEU A 16 3.21 0.83 1.70
CA LEU A 16 3.84 -0.31 2.36
C LEU A 16 3.26 -1.64 1.87
N THR A 17 1.94 -1.70 1.69
CA THR A 17 1.25 -2.88 1.17
C THR A 17 1.61 -3.13 -0.29
N SER A 18 1.67 -2.09 -1.14
CA SER A 18 2.03 -2.26 -2.55
C SER A 18 3.47 -2.74 -2.73
N LEU A 19 4.39 -2.31 -1.87
CA LEU A 19 5.77 -2.78 -1.86
C LEU A 19 5.89 -4.25 -1.48
N GLY A 20 4.87 -4.88 -0.90
CA GLY A 20 4.88 -6.31 -0.58
C GLY A 20 4.49 -7.21 -1.74
N ILE A 21 4.00 -6.64 -2.85
CA ILE A 21 3.45 -7.39 -3.98
C ILE A 21 4.55 -7.60 -5.01
N ALA A 22 4.78 -8.85 -5.43
CA ALA A 22 5.80 -9.20 -6.40
C ALA A 22 5.68 -8.35 -7.69
N ASP A 23 6.83 -7.94 -8.25
CA ASP A 23 6.83 -7.13 -9.48
C ASP A 23 6.15 -7.91 -10.61
N PHE A 24 5.22 -7.21 -11.24
CA PHE A 24 4.17 -7.77 -12.09
C PHE A 24 4.70 -8.32 -13.44
N GLY A 25 5.38 -9.45 -13.41
CA GLY A 25 5.65 -10.26 -14.60
C GLY A 25 4.45 -11.16 -14.92
N TRP A 26 3.54 -10.73 -15.79
CA TRP A 26 2.66 -11.59 -16.62
C TRP A 26 2.14 -12.88 -15.95
N VAL A 27 1.20 -12.76 -15.01
CA VAL A 27 0.44 -13.92 -14.53
C VAL A 27 -0.97 -13.80 -15.08
N ALA A 28 -1.37 -14.76 -15.92
CA ALA A 28 -2.68 -14.80 -16.56
C ALA A 28 -3.83 -15.09 -15.57
N ASP A 29 -3.52 -15.49 -14.34
CA ASP A 29 -4.47 -15.90 -13.29
C ASP A 29 -4.82 -14.78 -12.30
N ARG A 30 -4.75 -13.50 -12.71
CA ARG A 30 -5.14 -12.42 -11.80
C ARG A 30 -6.64 -12.38 -11.61
N ALA A 31 -7.04 -12.02 -10.40
CA ALA A 31 -8.43 -11.76 -10.09
C ALA A 31 -8.98 -10.67 -11.03
N ALA A 32 -10.13 -10.97 -11.63
CA ALA A 32 -10.84 -10.07 -12.52
C ALA A 32 -12.11 -9.55 -11.84
N ILE A 33 -12.52 -8.36 -12.26
CA ILE A 33 -13.85 -7.81 -11.96
C ILE A 33 -14.88 -8.76 -12.58
N SER A 34 -15.97 -9.04 -11.87
CA SER A 34 -17.02 -9.92 -12.36
C SER A 34 -17.72 -9.31 -13.57
N GLU A 35 -18.15 -10.14 -14.53
CA GLU A 35 -18.89 -9.69 -15.71
C GLU A 35 -20.14 -8.86 -15.38
N PRO A 36 -20.96 -9.21 -14.36
CA PRO A 36 -22.09 -8.38 -13.95
C PRO A 36 -21.69 -6.97 -13.50
N SER A 37 -20.60 -6.86 -12.73
CA SER A 37 -20.07 -5.57 -12.28
C SER A 37 -19.46 -4.78 -13.44
N LEU A 38 -18.71 -5.43 -14.36
CA LEU A 38 -18.17 -4.80 -15.56
C LEU A 38 -19.26 -4.18 -16.44
N GLU A 39 -20.35 -4.92 -16.68
CA GLU A 39 -21.49 -4.46 -17.48
C GLU A 39 -22.21 -3.28 -16.80
N THR A 40 -22.36 -3.33 -15.47
CA THR A 40 -22.99 -2.24 -14.71
C THR A 40 -22.11 -0.99 -14.71
N ILE A 41 -20.80 -1.14 -14.50
CA ILE A 41 -19.83 -0.04 -14.56
C ILE A 41 -19.85 0.61 -15.95
N ARG A 42 -19.86 -0.20 -17.02
CA ARG A 42 -19.94 0.31 -18.39
C ARG A 42 -21.16 1.19 -18.61
N LYS A 43 -22.35 0.71 -18.25
CA LYS A 43 -23.62 1.47 -18.34
C LYS A 43 -23.58 2.78 -17.57
N LEU A 44 -22.99 2.78 -16.38
CA LEU A 44 -22.83 3.98 -15.56
C LEU A 44 -21.92 5.02 -16.27
N LEU A 45 -20.83 4.57 -16.90
CA LEU A 45 -19.87 5.42 -17.59
C LEU A 45 -20.36 5.97 -18.94
N GLU A 46 -21.18 5.23 -19.67
CA GLU A 46 -21.76 5.63 -20.98
C GLU A 46 -22.57 6.93 -20.90
N THR A 47 -23.05 7.30 -19.71
CA THR A 47 -23.75 8.57 -19.50
C THR A 47 -22.84 9.80 -19.54
N ARG A 48 -21.51 9.62 -19.44
CA ARG A 48 -20.54 10.72 -19.30
C ARG A 48 -19.31 10.62 -20.22
N LEU A 49 -18.97 9.42 -20.68
CA LEU A 49 -17.74 9.15 -21.42
C LEU A 49 -18.03 8.60 -22.82
N THR A 50 -17.10 8.86 -23.73
CA THR A 50 -17.09 8.21 -25.06
C THR A 50 -16.66 6.75 -24.95
N GLN A 51 -17.00 5.94 -25.96
CA GLN A 51 -16.63 4.51 -25.97
C GLN A 51 -15.11 4.29 -25.89
N ASP A 52 -14.31 5.15 -26.52
CA ASP A 52 -12.84 5.07 -26.45
C ASP A 52 -12.31 5.35 -25.02
N GLN A 53 -12.86 6.37 -24.35
CA GLN A 53 -12.51 6.68 -22.97
C GLN A 53 -12.93 5.58 -22.00
N ILE A 54 -14.08 4.97 -22.24
CA ILE A 54 -14.54 3.80 -21.48
C ILE A 54 -13.59 2.63 -21.69
N GLY A 55 -13.18 2.34 -22.93
CA GLY A 55 -12.22 1.28 -23.22
C GLY A 55 -10.91 1.43 -22.45
N LEU A 56 -10.35 2.65 -22.43
CA LEU A 56 -9.14 2.97 -21.66
C LEU A 56 -9.36 2.79 -20.16
N LEU A 57 -10.42 3.39 -19.61
CA LEU A 57 -10.75 3.32 -18.20
C LEU A 57 -10.99 1.88 -17.73
N MET A 58 -11.70 1.07 -18.50
CA MET A 58 -11.98 -0.33 -18.14
C MET A 58 -10.70 -1.18 -18.11
N ALA A 59 -9.77 -0.95 -19.04
CA ALA A 59 -8.48 -1.64 -19.04
C ALA A 59 -7.63 -1.25 -17.82
N ASP A 60 -7.65 0.02 -17.43
CA ASP A 60 -7.03 0.49 -16.18
C ASP A 60 -7.70 -0.16 -14.97
N LEU A 61 -9.03 -0.13 -14.88
CA LEU A 61 -9.76 -0.70 -13.74
C LEU A 61 -9.50 -2.19 -13.55
N GLY A 62 -9.37 -2.96 -14.63
CA GLY A 62 -8.97 -4.37 -14.54
C GLY A 62 -7.60 -4.54 -13.86
N ARG A 63 -6.61 -3.72 -14.23
CA ARG A 63 -5.28 -3.74 -13.59
C ARG A 63 -5.32 -3.30 -12.13
N GLY A 64 -5.99 -2.18 -11.86
CA GLY A 64 -6.15 -1.65 -10.50
C GLY A 64 -6.89 -2.63 -9.59
N PHE A 65 -7.91 -3.32 -10.11
CA PHE A 65 -8.63 -4.34 -9.36
C PHE A 65 -7.75 -5.51 -8.97
N ALA A 66 -7.00 -6.07 -9.93
CA ALA A 66 -6.08 -7.16 -9.66
C ALA A 66 -5.04 -6.77 -8.59
N SER A 67 -4.43 -5.59 -8.71
CA SER A 67 -3.48 -5.09 -7.70
C SER A 67 -4.13 -4.91 -6.32
N ALA A 68 -5.38 -4.46 -6.25
CA ALA A 68 -6.09 -4.35 -4.99
C ALA A 68 -6.38 -5.72 -4.34
N VAL A 69 -6.68 -6.74 -5.14
CA VAL A 69 -6.81 -8.11 -4.66
C VAL A 69 -5.48 -8.61 -4.11
N ASP A 70 -4.38 -8.42 -4.84
CA ASP A 70 -3.03 -8.80 -4.39
C ASP A 70 -2.67 -8.08 -3.09
N MET A 71 -2.99 -6.79 -2.96
CA MET A 71 -2.84 -6.03 -1.72
C MET A 71 -3.61 -6.67 -0.56
N ALA A 72 -4.89 -6.96 -0.76
CA ALA A 72 -5.73 -7.55 0.27
C ALA A 72 -5.26 -8.96 0.68
N GLN A 73 -4.86 -9.79 -0.29
CA GLN A 73 -4.32 -11.12 -0.04
C GLN A 73 -2.99 -11.06 0.71
N PHE A 74 -2.09 -10.16 0.31
CA PHE A 74 -0.83 -9.92 0.99
C PHE A 74 -1.05 -9.52 2.46
N GLN A 75 -2.00 -8.60 2.72
CA GLN A 75 -2.35 -8.25 4.09
C GLN A 75 -2.87 -9.46 4.88
N ILE A 76 -3.78 -10.25 4.30
CA ILE A 76 -4.30 -11.46 4.95
C ILE A 76 -3.16 -12.43 5.30
N GLY A 77 -2.22 -12.65 4.37
CA GLY A 77 -1.06 -13.52 4.59
C GLY A 77 -0.20 -13.06 5.75
N LEU A 78 0.17 -11.77 5.79
CA LEU A 78 0.90 -11.18 6.90
C LEU A 78 0.19 -11.35 8.24
N TRP A 79 -1.12 -11.11 8.26
CA TRP A 79 -1.94 -11.28 9.44
C TRP A 79 -1.93 -12.71 9.96
N GLN A 80 -2.01 -13.70 9.07
CA GLN A 80 -1.96 -15.12 9.42
C GLN A 80 -0.60 -15.52 9.97
N GLU A 81 0.48 -15.08 9.31
CA GLU A 81 1.85 -15.33 9.74
C GLU A 81 2.11 -14.78 11.14
N LEU A 82 1.71 -13.53 11.39
CA LEU A 82 1.88 -12.89 12.69
C LEU A 82 1.00 -13.49 13.78
N ALA A 83 -0.23 -13.89 13.45
CA ALA A 83 -1.08 -14.62 14.40
C ALA A 83 -0.42 -15.94 14.82
N THR A 84 0.16 -16.67 13.86
CA THR A 84 0.89 -17.92 14.12
C THR A 84 2.12 -17.69 15.01
N HIS A 85 2.91 -16.64 14.74
CA HIS A 85 4.06 -16.30 15.58
C HIS A 85 3.65 -15.84 16.98
N ALA A 86 2.59 -15.05 17.11
CA ALA A 86 2.10 -14.58 18.41
C ALA A 86 1.64 -15.72 19.32
N GLU A 87 1.00 -16.75 18.75
CA GLU A 87 0.61 -17.98 19.46
C GLU A 87 1.82 -18.76 19.98
N GLN A 88 2.92 -18.83 19.21
CA GLN A 88 4.14 -19.55 19.59
C GLN A 88 4.88 -18.91 20.77
N ILE A 89 4.83 -17.59 20.90
CA ILE A 89 5.59 -16.84 21.92
C ILE A 89 4.75 -16.40 23.14
N SER A 90 3.52 -16.92 23.28
CA SER A 90 2.58 -16.53 24.36
C SER A 90 2.40 -15.01 24.47
N TYR A 91 2.31 -14.33 23.32
CA TYR A 91 2.21 -12.88 23.29
C TYR A 91 0.88 -12.43 23.92
N THR A 92 0.95 -11.59 24.97
CA THR A 92 -0.24 -11.15 25.72
C THR A 92 -0.93 -9.93 25.12
N LYS A 93 -0.30 -9.24 24.16
CA LYS A 93 -0.89 -8.09 23.48
C LYS A 93 -1.57 -8.52 22.18
N PRO A 94 -2.66 -7.86 21.76
CA PRO A 94 -3.27 -8.13 20.47
C PRO A 94 -2.28 -7.81 19.33
N VAL A 95 -2.26 -8.66 18.30
CA VAL A 95 -1.47 -8.44 17.09
C VAL A 95 -1.89 -7.11 16.44
N PRO A 96 -0.96 -6.18 16.17
CA PRO A 96 -1.29 -4.90 15.56
C PRO A 96 -2.00 -5.06 14.22
N VAL A 97 -3.01 -4.22 13.99
CA VAL A 97 -3.85 -4.30 12.78
C VAL A 97 -3.16 -3.78 11.52
N LYS A 98 -2.16 -2.93 11.71
CA LYS A 98 -1.48 -2.20 10.65
C LYS A 98 -0.07 -2.71 10.43
N LEU A 99 0.27 -3.00 9.19
CA LEU A 99 1.60 -3.31 8.71
C LEU A 99 2.61 -2.24 9.15
N GLY A 100 2.27 -0.94 9.06
CA GLY A 100 3.18 0.11 9.49
C GLY A 100 3.55 0.04 10.98
N VAL A 101 2.64 -0.40 11.87
CA VAL A 101 2.97 -0.57 13.29
C VAL A 101 3.95 -1.73 13.48
N LEU A 102 3.71 -2.82 12.77
CA LEU A 102 4.54 -4.02 12.80
C LEU A 102 5.95 -3.73 12.30
N LEU A 103 6.08 -3.16 11.10
CA LEU A 103 7.37 -2.82 10.50
C LEU A 103 8.16 -1.86 11.38
N ARG A 104 7.50 -0.85 11.96
CA ARG A 104 8.15 0.09 12.89
C ARG A 104 8.74 -0.62 14.10
N ASP A 105 7.98 -1.52 14.72
CA ASP A 105 8.45 -2.24 15.91
C ASP A 105 9.60 -3.20 15.56
N TYR A 106 9.55 -3.85 14.39
CA TYR A 106 10.67 -4.65 13.85
C TYR A 106 11.92 -3.80 13.59
N ILE A 107 11.79 -2.68 12.89
CA ILE A 107 12.90 -1.76 12.59
C ILE A 107 13.54 -1.26 13.89
N ARG A 108 12.74 -0.91 14.90
CA ARG A 108 13.26 -0.51 16.22
C ARG A 108 14.07 -1.60 16.89
N ASN A 109 13.62 -2.86 16.80
CA ASN A 109 14.39 -3.98 17.32
C ASN A 109 15.71 -4.17 16.56
N LEU A 110 15.70 -4.07 15.22
CA LEU A 110 16.92 -4.12 14.40
C LEU A 110 17.90 -2.99 14.77
N ARG A 111 17.41 -1.77 14.98
CA ARG A 111 18.21 -0.63 15.45
C ARG A 111 18.85 -0.90 16.81
N LEU A 112 18.07 -1.39 17.78
CA LEU A 112 18.57 -1.74 19.10
C LEU A 112 19.69 -2.78 19.04
N VAL A 113 19.58 -3.77 18.15
CA VAL A 113 20.63 -4.77 17.93
C VAL A 113 21.91 -4.13 17.41
N LEU A 114 21.82 -3.22 16.42
CA LEU A 114 22.99 -2.50 15.90
C LEU A 114 23.61 -1.55 16.94
N GLU A 115 22.80 -0.85 17.73
CA GLU A 115 23.28 0.03 18.79
C GLU A 115 24.06 -0.74 19.87
N ARG A 116 23.56 -1.91 20.29
CA ARG A 116 24.27 -2.80 21.22
C ARG A 116 25.57 -3.31 20.63
N ALA A 117 25.58 -3.62 19.33
CA ALA A 117 26.79 -4.04 18.63
C ALA A 117 27.85 -2.93 18.60
N GLN A 118 27.45 -1.70 18.28
CA GLN A 118 28.33 -0.53 18.29
C GLN A 118 28.92 -0.23 19.67
N ARG A 119 28.17 -0.51 20.75
CA ARG A 119 28.64 -0.40 22.14
C ARG A 119 29.50 -1.58 22.61
N GLY A 120 29.68 -2.61 21.78
CA GLY A 120 30.42 -3.82 22.13
C GLY A 120 29.68 -4.75 23.10
N GLU A 121 28.40 -4.52 23.34
CA GLU A 121 27.57 -5.31 24.27
C GLU A 121 27.14 -6.66 23.67
N GLN A 122 27.10 -6.75 22.33
CA GLN A 122 26.65 -7.92 21.59
C GLN A 122 27.41 -8.07 20.27
N ARG A 123 27.80 -9.29 19.91
CA ARG A 123 28.28 -9.58 18.56
C ARG A 123 27.09 -9.91 17.67
N VAL A 124 27.00 -9.28 16.50
CA VAL A 124 25.92 -9.50 15.53
C VAL A 124 26.49 -10.19 14.29
N PRO A 125 26.14 -11.46 14.03
CA PRO A 125 26.46 -12.11 12.76
C PRO A 125 25.68 -11.41 11.63
N LEU A 126 26.39 -10.86 10.63
CA LEU A 126 25.76 -10.11 9.54
C LEU A 126 24.81 -10.98 8.71
N ASP A 127 25.13 -12.25 8.53
CA ASP A 127 24.28 -13.23 7.85
C ASP A 127 22.95 -13.45 8.58
N GLN A 128 22.98 -13.51 9.90
CA GLN A 128 21.76 -13.61 10.72
C GLN A 128 20.95 -12.32 10.65
N PHE A 129 21.62 -11.17 10.73
CA PHE A 129 20.96 -9.86 10.69
C PHE A 129 20.30 -9.59 9.33
N VAL A 130 20.94 -9.97 8.22
CA VAL A 130 20.35 -9.90 6.88
C VAL A 130 19.12 -10.83 6.79
N ARG A 131 19.21 -12.05 7.32
CA ARG A 131 18.05 -12.96 7.37
C ARG A 131 16.88 -12.37 8.15
N ASP A 132 17.14 -11.64 9.23
CA ASP A 132 16.09 -10.97 10.01
C ASP A 132 15.40 -9.86 9.21
N ILE A 133 16.11 -9.18 8.29
CA ILE A 133 15.53 -8.21 7.36
C ILE A 133 14.70 -8.90 6.27
N GLU A 134 15.21 -10.01 5.74
CA GLU A 134 14.59 -10.79 4.67
C GLU A 134 13.30 -11.51 5.09
N GLN A 135 13.00 -11.59 6.39
CA GLN A 135 11.75 -12.18 6.90
C GLN A 135 10.51 -11.50 6.34
N PHE A 136 10.57 -10.20 6.05
CA PHE A 136 9.44 -9.46 5.50
C PHE A 136 9.79 -8.88 4.12
N PRO A 137 9.11 -9.30 3.03
CA PRO A 137 9.39 -8.79 1.68
C PRO A 137 9.33 -7.25 1.57
N VAL A 138 8.42 -6.62 2.32
CA VAL A 138 8.29 -5.15 2.37
C VAL A 138 9.52 -4.52 3.02
N LEU A 139 10.00 -5.11 4.12
CA LEU A 139 11.18 -4.61 4.84
C LEU A 139 12.43 -4.79 3.99
N GLU A 140 12.62 -5.97 3.40
CA GLU A 140 13.72 -6.26 2.47
C GLU A 140 13.78 -5.22 1.35
N ARG A 141 12.66 -4.97 0.66
CA ARG A 141 12.59 -4.01 -0.44
C ARG A 141 12.89 -2.58 0.01
N LEU A 142 12.29 -2.13 1.11
CA LEU A 142 12.52 -0.79 1.66
C LEU A 142 13.99 -0.59 2.04
N VAL A 143 14.58 -1.54 2.77
CA VAL A 143 15.97 -1.46 3.19
C VAL A 143 16.91 -1.52 1.98
N THR A 144 16.64 -2.43 1.04
CA THR A 144 17.47 -2.60 -0.16
C THR A 144 17.51 -1.33 -1.00
N ILE A 145 16.35 -0.74 -1.33
CA ILE A 145 16.27 0.47 -2.15
C ILE A 145 17.04 1.62 -1.48
N HIS A 146 16.87 1.84 -0.17
CA HIS A 146 17.58 2.91 0.50
C HIS A 146 19.09 2.65 0.65
N LEU A 147 19.51 1.39 0.79
CA LEU A 147 20.93 1.05 0.77
C LEU A 147 21.54 1.29 -0.61
N GLU A 148 20.82 0.92 -1.68
CA GLU A 148 21.24 1.21 -3.06
C GLU A 148 21.38 2.72 -3.28
N GLU A 149 20.44 3.53 -2.78
CA GLU A 149 20.52 5.00 -2.81
C GLU A 149 21.75 5.52 -2.05
N CYS A 150 21.99 5.05 -0.81
CA CYS A 150 23.15 5.45 -0.02
C CYS A 150 24.48 5.09 -0.71
N LEU A 151 24.52 3.94 -1.38
CA LEU A 151 25.66 3.46 -2.17
C LEU A 151 25.67 4.00 -3.61
N ARG A 152 24.85 5.02 -3.91
CA ARG A 152 24.77 5.69 -5.22
C ARG A 152 24.53 4.74 -6.39
N TRP A 153 23.80 3.65 -6.14
CA TRP A 153 23.45 2.63 -7.11
C TRP A 153 24.65 1.87 -7.70
N GLU A 154 25.82 1.93 -7.06
CA GLU A 154 27.02 1.20 -7.51
C GLU A 154 26.93 -0.31 -7.22
N VAL A 155 26.17 -0.68 -6.18
CA VAL A 155 25.91 -2.07 -5.78
C VAL A 155 24.42 -2.34 -5.85
N ILE A 156 24.00 -3.30 -6.68
CA ILE A 156 22.63 -3.80 -6.70
C ILE A 156 22.49 -4.84 -5.59
N ASN A 157 21.36 -4.84 -4.88
CA ASN A 157 21.08 -5.68 -3.73
C ASN A 157 22.24 -5.74 -2.70
N PRO A 158 22.56 -4.61 -2.02
CA PRO A 158 23.72 -4.50 -1.14
C PRO A 158 23.71 -5.49 0.02
N LEU A 159 22.53 -5.86 0.53
CA LEU A 159 22.39 -6.83 1.62
C LEU A 159 23.01 -8.19 1.27
N ARG A 160 22.95 -8.59 0.00
CA ARG A 160 23.49 -9.87 -0.49
C ARG A 160 24.87 -9.73 -1.14
N ASN A 161 25.11 -8.63 -1.85
CA ASN A 161 26.29 -8.48 -2.71
C ASN A 161 27.44 -7.70 -2.06
N ALA A 162 27.17 -6.90 -1.02
CA ALA A 162 28.19 -6.16 -0.27
C ALA A 162 27.77 -5.96 1.20
N PRO A 163 27.59 -7.04 1.98
CA PRO A 163 26.98 -6.97 3.31
C PRO A 163 27.80 -6.12 4.30
N GLU A 164 29.14 -6.06 4.17
CA GLU A 164 29.97 -5.21 5.02
C GLU A 164 29.76 -3.71 4.73
N GLN A 165 29.61 -3.34 3.45
CA GLN A 165 29.29 -1.95 3.07
C GLN A 165 27.86 -1.59 3.46
N ALA A 166 26.92 -2.52 3.26
CA ALA A 166 25.54 -2.35 3.71
C ALA A 166 25.46 -2.11 5.22
N ALA A 167 26.27 -2.83 6.02
CA ALA A 167 26.33 -2.69 7.47
C ALA A 167 26.74 -1.28 7.94
N GLU A 168 27.54 -0.56 7.15
CA GLU A 168 27.96 0.82 7.45
C GLU A 168 26.79 1.80 7.39
N PHE A 169 25.91 1.67 6.39
CA PHE A 169 24.77 2.57 6.17
C PHE A 169 23.47 2.12 6.85
N LEU A 170 23.40 0.86 7.24
CA LEU A 170 22.23 0.22 7.84
C LEU A 170 21.61 0.99 9.03
N PRO A 171 22.39 1.51 10.01
CA PRO A 171 21.83 2.30 11.11
C PRO A 171 21.07 3.54 10.63
N GLN A 172 21.61 4.26 9.64
CA GLN A 172 20.99 5.46 9.06
C GLN A 172 19.71 5.09 8.29
N VAL A 173 19.76 4.05 7.47
CA VAL A 173 18.60 3.58 6.70
C VAL A 173 17.45 3.16 7.62
N LEU A 174 17.75 2.40 8.69
CA LEU A 174 16.74 1.98 9.65
C LEU A 174 16.14 3.17 10.43
N GLU A 175 16.94 4.19 10.76
CA GLU A 175 16.44 5.41 11.38
C GLU A 175 15.47 6.17 10.46
N LEU A 176 15.84 6.38 9.19
CA LEU A 176 14.99 7.01 8.18
C LEU A 176 13.65 6.26 8.02
N LEU A 177 13.71 4.94 7.95
CA LEU A 177 12.52 4.10 7.82
C LEU A 177 11.62 4.16 9.06
N ASP A 178 12.17 4.12 10.28
CA ASP A 178 11.39 4.26 11.53
C ASP A 178 10.60 5.57 11.55
N VAL A 179 11.25 6.70 11.22
CA VAL A 179 10.61 8.02 11.16
C VAL A 179 9.52 8.07 10.10
N SER A 180 9.83 7.62 8.88
CA SER A 180 8.89 7.66 7.74
C SER A 180 7.65 6.79 7.97
N ILE A 181 7.82 5.59 8.53
CA ILE A 181 6.72 4.68 8.87
C ILE A 181 5.93 5.22 10.05
N ALA A 182 6.59 5.74 11.09
CA ALA A 182 5.90 6.34 12.23
C ALA A 182 5.04 7.54 11.82
N ALA A 183 5.48 8.34 10.85
CA ALA A 183 4.69 9.42 10.26
C ALA A 183 3.43 8.89 9.55
N GLY A 184 3.54 7.79 8.79
CA GLY A 184 2.42 7.14 8.10
C GLY A 184 1.37 6.51 9.02
N VAL A 185 1.80 5.91 10.13
CA VAL A 185 0.93 5.17 11.08
C VAL A 185 -0.13 6.05 11.77
N LYS A 186 0.11 7.35 11.92
CA LYS A 186 -0.74 8.30 12.68
C LYS A 186 -2.16 8.43 12.13
N ARG A 187 -2.41 8.03 10.88
CA ARG A 187 -3.75 8.02 10.26
C ARG A 187 -4.43 6.71 10.63
N GLY A 188 -5.63 6.72 11.24
CA GLY A 188 -6.38 5.58 11.85
C GLY A 188 -6.51 4.25 11.08
N PRO A 189 -7.46 3.35 11.37
CA PRO A 189 -7.58 2.09 10.63
C PRO A 189 -7.66 2.36 9.12
N SER A 190 -6.79 1.68 8.37
CA SER A 190 -6.65 1.83 6.93
C SER A 190 -7.16 0.57 6.24
N GLU A 191 -7.98 0.76 5.21
CA GLU A 191 -8.39 -0.29 4.27
C GLU A 191 -7.62 -0.03 2.97
N PRO A 192 -6.31 -0.36 2.90
CA PRO A 192 -5.44 0.13 1.84
C PRO A 192 -5.83 -0.41 0.46
N ALA A 193 -6.33 -1.64 0.35
CA ALA A 193 -6.86 -2.15 -0.91
C ALA A 193 -8.03 -1.29 -1.44
N LEU A 194 -8.93 -0.85 -0.56
CA LEU A 194 -10.06 0.01 -0.95
C LEU A 194 -9.63 1.46 -1.19
N ALA A 195 -8.70 1.98 -0.39
CA ALA A 195 -8.12 3.29 -0.61
C ALA A 195 -7.39 3.34 -1.97
N TYR A 196 -6.66 2.27 -2.30
CA TYR A 196 -6.03 2.07 -3.60
C TYR A 196 -7.07 2.01 -4.72
N LEU A 197 -8.12 1.17 -4.61
CA LEU A 197 -9.19 1.10 -5.63
C LEU A 197 -9.82 2.47 -5.88
N ALA A 198 -10.16 3.20 -4.82
CA ALA A 198 -10.77 4.52 -4.92
C ALA A 198 -9.83 5.53 -5.59
N GLY A 199 -8.56 5.55 -5.17
CA GLY A 199 -7.52 6.41 -5.77
C GLY A 199 -7.27 6.08 -7.23
N TYR A 200 -7.13 4.79 -7.54
CA TYR A 200 -6.86 4.28 -8.88
C TYR A 200 -8.02 4.56 -9.84
N PHE A 201 -9.27 4.30 -9.42
CA PHE A 201 -10.45 4.66 -10.22
C PHE A 201 -10.48 6.17 -10.49
N ALA A 202 -10.32 6.99 -9.45
CA ALA A 202 -10.45 8.42 -9.60
C ALA A 202 -9.35 9.02 -10.50
N GLN A 203 -8.12 8.52 -10.36
CA GLN A 203 -6.98 8.88 -11.22
C GLN A 203 -7.21 8.42 -12.66
N SER A 204 -7.62 7.17 -12.87
CA SER A 204 -7.85 6.62 -14.22
C SER A 204 -8.97 7.36 -14.94
N TYR A 205 -10.04 7.69 -14.21
CA TYR A 205 -11.14 8.50 -14.75
C TYR A 205 -10.66 9.90 -15.15
N TRP A 206 -9.85 10.56 -14.31
CA TRP A 206 -9.30 11.87 -14.63
C TRP A 206 -8.35 11.82 -15.83
N CYS A 207 -7.50 10.80 -15.92
CA CYS A 207 -6.63 10.59 -17.09
C CYS A 207 -7.43 10.37 -18.38
N ALA A 208 -8.51 9.59 -18.34
CA ALA A 208 -9.33 9.28 -19.51
C ALA A 208 -10.23 10.46 -19.94
N SER A 209 -10.81 11.18 -18.97
CA SER A 209 -11.84 12.19 -19.24
C SER A 209 -11.35 13.64 -19.19
N GLY A 210 -10.18 13.89 -18.59
CA GLY A 210 -9.71 15.24 -18.25
C GLY A 210 -10.50 15.91 -17.12
N THR A 211 -11.40 15.19 -16.45
CA THR A 211 -12.28 15.74 -15.39
C THR A 211 -12.21 14.90 -14.13
N VAL A 212 -12.28 15.54 -12.96
CA VAL A 212 -12.34 14.82 -11.69
C VAL A 212 -13.72 14.16 -11.57
N PRO A 213 -13.81 12.85 -11.26
CA PRO A 213 -15.11 12.20 -11.11
C PRO A 213 -15.87 12.83 -9.94
N GLY A 214 -17.16 13.13 -10.15
CA GLY A 214 -17.96 13.93 -9.22
C GLY A 214 -18.06 13.31 -7.81
N ARG A 215 -18.30 14.17 -6.81
CA ARG A 215 -18.74 13.74 -5.48
C ARG A 215 -20.19 13.24 -5.57
N THR A 216 -20.56 12.33 -4.70
CA THR A 216 -21.98 12.11 -4.37
C THR A 216 -22.64 13.45 -4.03
N TYR A 217 -23.54 13.89 -4.92
CA TYR A 217 -24.42 15.06 -4.82
C TYR A 217 -23.76 16.44 -4.63
N ASN A 218 -23.92 17.33 -5.62
CA ASN A 218 -23.60 18.75 -5.48
C ASN A 218 -24.89 19.54 -5.22
N ALA A 219 -25.05 20.06 -4.00
CA ALA A 219 -26.24 20.83 -3.59
C ALA A 219 -26.39 22.17 -4.33
N TYR A 220 -25.34 22.71 -4.94
CA TYR A 220 -25.39 23.96 -5.71
C TYR A 220 -25.79 23.75 -7.18
N GLU A 221 -25.62 22.53 -7.69
CA GLU A 221 -25.84 22.20 -9.11
C GLU A 221 -27.04 21.26 -9.33
N GLU A 222 -27.71 20.81 -8.25
CA GLU A 222 -28.87 19.90 -8.24
C GLU A 222 -28.71 18.70 -9.19
N ARG A 223 -27.50 18.17 -9.34
CA ARG A 223 -27.21 17.03 -10.23
C ARG A 223 -26.52 15.90 -9.50
N ASP A 224 -27.00 14.70 -9.79
CA ASP A 224 -26.43 13.44 -9.34
C ASP A 224 -25.18 13.09 -10.15
N THR A 225 -24.07 12.87 -9.44
CA THR A 225 -22.85 12.24 -9.98
C THR A 225 -22.42 11.02 -9.15
N GLY A 226 -23.32 10.45 -8.33
CA GLY A 226 -23.06 9.28 -7.47
C GLY A 226 -22.48 8.03 -8.17
N MET A 227 -22.40 8.05 -9.50
CA MET A 227 -21.72 7.10 -10.35
C MET A 227 -20.33 6.70 -9.84
N GLY A 228 -19.43 7.63 -9.51
CA GLY A 228 -18.07 7.25 -9.13
C GLY A 228 -17.98 6.52 -7.78
N LEU A 229 -18.82 6.90 -6.80
CA LEU A 229 -18.96 6.14 -5.57
C LEU A 229 -19.58 4.77 -5.82
N GLU A 230 -20.57 4.70 -6.70
CA GLU A 230 -21.25 3.45 -7.04
C GLU A 230 -20.32 2.47 -7.75
N ILE A 231 -19.50 2.94 -8.69
CA ILE A 231 -18.43 2.15 -9.31
C ILE A 231 -17.47 1.63 -8.24
N CYS A 232 -17.03 2.49 -7.31
CA CYS A 232 -16.18 2.06 -6.19
C CYS A 232 -16.85 1.00 -5.31
N ARG A 233 -18.17 1.08 -5.08
CA ARG A 233 -18.93 0.07 -4.34
C ARG A 233 -19.01 -1.26 -5.07
N LEU A 234 -19.24 -1.25 -6.38
CA LEU A 234 -19.22 -2.46 -7.21
C LEU A 234 -17.85 -3.14 -7.15
N LEU A 235 -16.77 -2.36 -7.30
CA LEU A 235 -15.39 -2.87 -7.18
C LEU A 235 -15.10 -3.42 -5.79
N ALA A 236 -15.56 -2.76 -4.72
CA ALA A 236 -15.39 -3.26 -3.36
C ALA A 236 -16.18 -4.55 -3.11
N GLY A 237 -17.38 -4.67 -3.69
CA GLY A 237 -18.20 -5.88 -3.64
C GLY A 237 -17.51 -7.07 -4.32
N ASP A 238 -16.97 -6.86 -5.52
CA ASP A 238 -16.20 -7.88 -6.24
C ASP A 238 -14.91 -8.25 -5.49
N LEU A 239 -14.19 -7.27 -4.93
CA LEU A 239 -13.01 -7.54 -4.10
C LEU A 239 -13.38 -8.46 -2.94
N HIS A 240 -14.45 -8.14 -2.21
CA HIS A 240 -14.92 -8.97 -1.11
C HIS A 240 -15.31 -10.39 -1.54
N ALA A 241 -15.91 -10.55 -2.72
CA ALA A 241 -16.29 -11.85 -3.24
C ALA A 241 -15.07 -12.74 -3.55
N VAL A 242 -13.95 -12.14 -4.01
CA VAL A 242 -12.72 -12.86 -4.33
C VAL A 242 -11.93 -13.27 -3.08
N LEU A 243 -12.06 -12.54 -1.96
CA LEU A 243 -11.34 -12.87 -0.73
C LEU A 243 -11.91 -14.12 -0.02
N PRO A 244 -11.10 -14.88 0.75
CA PRO A 244 -11.60 -16.05 1.47
C PRO A 244 -12.63 -15.66 2.54
N GLU A 245 -13.69 -16.46 2.69
CA GLU A 245 -14.87 -16.13 3.51
C GLU A 245 -14.55 -15.72 4.96
N LYS A 246 -13.59 -16.40 5.59
CA LYS A 246 -13.11 -16.11 6.96
C LYS A 246 -12.57 -14.67 7.13
N TYR A 247 -12.08 -14.07 6.05
CA TYR A 247 -11.46 -12.73 6.05
C TYR A 247 -12.33 -11.68 5.37
N ARG A 248 -13.53 -12.05 4.90
CA ARG A 248 -14.49 -11.10 4.36
C ARG A 248 -15.04 -10.23 5.50
N PRO A 249 -15.04 -8.89 5.35
CA PRO A 249 -15.73 -8.02 6.29
C PRO A 249 -17.22 -8.41 6.39
N LYS A 250 -17.79 -8.36 7.61
CA LYS A 250 -19.21 -8.72 7.85
C LYS A 250 -20.22 -7.79 7.15
N THR A 251 -19.78 -6.60 6.76
CA THR A 251 -20.55 -5.63 6.00
C THR A 251 -19.77 -5.24 4.76
N PRO A 252 -20.42 -4.95 3.62
CA PRO A 252 -19.73 -4.33 2.50
C PRO A 252 -19.02 -3.07 2.98
N ALA A 253 -17.82 -2.84 2.48
CA ALA A 253 -17.00 -1.76 2.97
C ALA A 253 -17.56 -0.40 2.53
N ASP A 254 -17.54 0.57 3.45
CA ASP A 254 -18.01 1.92 3.16
C ASP A 254 -16.98 2.68 2.30
N MET A 255 -17.22 2.68 0.99
CA MET A 255 -16.39 3.38 0.02
C MET A 255 -16.52 4.91 0.08
N ALA A 256 -17.46 5.47 0.86
CA ALA A 256 -17.68 6.92 0.87
C ALA A 256 -16.45 7.69 1.37
N LYS A 257 -15.79 7.20 2.42
CA LYS A 257 -14.59 7.85 2.98
C LYS A 257 -13.35 7.65 2.09
N PRO A 258 -12.99 6.43 1.63
CA PRO A 258 -11.92 6.22 0.66
C PRO A 258 -12.08 7.07 -0.60
N TYR A 259 -13.28 7.06 -1.20
CA TYR A 259 -13.56 7.81 -2.43
C TYR A 259 -13.49 9.33 -2.23
N ARG A 260 -14.01 9.84 -1.11
CA ARG A 260 -13.91 11.27 -0.78
C ARG A 260 -12.46 11.75 -0.73
N LYS A 261 -11.59 10.97 -0.08
CA LYS A 261 -10.15 11.29 0.05
C LYS A 261 -9.44 11.24 -1.31
N ALA A 262 -9.76 10.24 -2.15
CA ALA A 262 -9.21 10.13 -3.49
C ALA A 262 -9.54 11.37 -4.34
N ILE A 263 -10.79 11.84 -4.31
CA ILE A 263 -11.19 13.07 -5.01
C ILE A 263 -10.49 14.31 -4.45
N GLU A 264 -10.41 14.44 -3.12
CA GLU A 264 -9.74 15.59 -2.48
C GLU A 264 -8.29 15.70 -2.94
N HIS A 265 -7.55 14.58 -2.91
CA HIS A 265 -6.17 14.52 -3.37
C HIS A 265 -6.03 14.90 -4.86
N LEU A 266 -6.91 14.38 -5.73
CA LEU A 266 -6.89 14.74 -7.15
C LEU A 266 -7.16 16.22 -7.39
N ARG A 267 -8.08 16.83 -6.64
CA ARG A 267 -8.37 18.27 -6.75
C ARG A 267 -7.17 19.12 -6.32
N GLU A 268 -6.40 18.68 -5.34
CA GLU A 268 -5.16 19.34 -4.93
C GLU A 268 -4.11 19.28 -6.06
N LEU A 269 -4.00 18.13 -6.74
CA LEU A 269 -3.11 17.95 -7.90
C LEU A 269 -3.55 18.74 -9.13
N ASP A 270 -4.85 18.85 -9.38
CA ASP A 270 -5.39 19.61 -10.52
C ASP A 270 -5.17 21.13 -10.34
N ARG A 271 -5.32 21.61 -9.11
CA ARG A 271 -5.02 23.01 -8.74
C ARG A 271 -3.55 23.37 -8.84
N SER A 272 -2.63 22.43 -8.60
CA SER A 272 -1.19 22.72 -8.72
C SER A 272 -0.70 22.74 -10.17
N ARG A 273 -1.52 22.29 -11.13
CA ARG A 273 -1.24 22.33 -12.57
C ARG A 273 -1.82 23.57 -13.28
N SER A 274 -2.70 24.31 -12.62
CA SER A 274 -3.39 25.51 -13.14
C SER A 274 -2.73 26.78 -12.64
#